data_AF-A0A7J6EVB2-F1
#
_entry.id   AF-A0A7J6EVB2-F1
#
_cell.length_a   1.000
_cell.length_b   1.000
_cell.length_c   1.000
_cell.angle_alpha   90.00
_cell.angle_beta   90.00
_cell.angle_gamma   90.00
#
_symmetry.space_group_name_H-M   'P 1'
#
loop_
_entity.id
_entity.type
_entity.pdbx_description
1 polymer ?
#
loop_
_entity_poly.entity_id
_entity_poly.type
_entity_poly.pdbx_seq_one_letter_code
_entity_poly.pdbx_strand_id
1 'polypeptide(L)'
;MWRLKIANEDGISENKYLYSTNNFVGRQIWEYHADAGTPEDRAAVEAARLNFYNHRFQVKPSSDLLWRMQFLKEKNFKQRIGGIKIEDNERISYEKATITLKRAVHFVSALQASDGHWPAENTGILFFLPPLVMCLYITGHLNTIFSDEHRKEMLQQRWWMGITHRGTQHHILGLFDWVGCNPMPPEFWILPPFLHIHPALDDMNPMPQESHQLEVRHISSSYQSVAASN
;
A
#
# COMPACT_ATOMS: atom_id res chain seq x y z
N MET A 1 14.33 -9.24 -10.15
CA MET A 1 13.95 -8.82 -8.79
C MET A 1 13.34 -7.43 -8.85
N TRP A 2 12.31 -7.17 -8.06
CA TRP A 2 11.73 -5.83 -7.91
C TRP A 2 12.67 -4.95 -7.10
N ARG A 3 12.89 -3.71 -7.52
CA ARG A 3 13.68 -2.69 -6.82
C ARG A 3 12.83 -1.45 -6.62
N LEU A 4 12.90 -0.87 -5.43
CA LEU A 4 12.22 0.39 -5.16
C LEU A 4 13.11 1.55 -5.60
N LYS A 5 12.62 2.35 -6.54
CA LYS A 5 13.21 3.60 -6.97
C LYS A 5 12.58 4.76 -6.20
N ILE A 6 13.42 5.60 -5.62
CA ILE A 6 13.04 6.75 -4.80
C ILE A 6 13.28 8.02 -5.58
N ALA A 7 12.26 8.87 -5.62
CA ALA A 7 12.25 10.12 -6.37
C ALA A 7 12.77 9.90 -7.81
N ASN A 8 13.45 10.89 -8.36
CA ASN A 8 14.21 10.75 -9.58
C ASN A 8 15.68 10.97 -9.22
N GLU A 9 16.51 9.92 -9.26
CA GLU A 9 17.90 9.95 -8.77
C GLU A 9 18.71 11.11 -9.40
N ASP A 10 18.39 11.49 -10.64
CA ASP A 10 19.04 12.57 -11.38
C ASP A 10 18.24 13.89 -11.42
N GLY A 11 17.05 13.96 -10.79
CA GLY A 11 16.17 15.14 -10.80
C GLY A 11 15.58 15.53 -12.16
N ILE A 12 16.05 14.90 -13.25
CA ILE A 12 15.63 15.17 -14.63
C ILE A 12 14.70 14.03 -15.07
N SER A 13 13.45 14.36 -15.39
CA SER A 13 12.59 13.41 -16.08
C SER A 13 13.04 13.30 -17.54
N GLU A 14 13.56 12.14 -17.94
CA GLU A 14 13.78 11.85 -19.37
C GLU A 14 12.46 11.90 -20.17
N ASN A 15 11.33 11.76 -19.48
CA ASN A 15 10.00 11.80 -20.07
C ASN A 15 9.43 13.21 -20.08
N LYS A 16 9.24 13.77 -21.28
CA LYS A 16 8.64 15.09 -21.54
C LYS A 16 7.22 15.28 -20.98
N TYR A 17 6.52 14.19 -20.62
CA TYR A 17 5.17 14.24 -20.05
C TYR A 17 5.13 14.18 -18.52
N LEU A 18 6.28 14.00 -17.87
CA LEU A 18 6.40 13.93 -16.42
C LEU A 18 6.93 15.28 -15.89
N TYR A 19 6.03 16.04 -15.24
CA TYR A 19 6.34 17.31 -14.59
C TYR A 19 6.25 17.17 -13.06
N SER A 20 7.08 17.92 -12.33
CA SER A 20 7.04 17.99 -10.86
C SER A 20 7.39 19.40 -10.40
N THR A 21 6.67 19.89 -9.39
CA THR A 21 6.96 21.17 -8.73
C THR A 21 8.03 21.04 -7.64
N ASN A 22 8.33 19.81 -7.21
CA ASN A 22 9.23 19.48 -6.10
C ASN A 22 10.32 18.45 -6.50
N ASN A 23 10.70 18.38 -7.78
CA ASN A 23 11.71 17.44 -8.28
C ASN A 23 11.46 15.97 -7.90
N PHE A 24 10.19 15.55 -7.93
CA PHE A 24 9.75 14.18 -7.66
C PHE A 24 10.02 13.67 -6.23
N VAL A 25 10.39 14.55 -5.28
CA VAL A 25 10.56 14.20 -3.85
C VAL A 25 9.28 13.57 -3.31
N GLY A 26 9.42 12.47 -2.56
CA GLY A 26 8.33 11.69 -1.99
C GLY A 26 7.69 10.69 -2.95
N ARG A 27 8.13 10.60 -4.21
CA ARG A 27 7.66 9.57 -5.14
C ARG A 27 8.44 8.28 -4.96
N GLN A 28 7.74 7.17 -5.16
CA GLN A 28 8.30 5.83 -5.13
C GLN A 28 7.75 5.03 -6.32
N ILE A 29 8.60 4.25 -6.98
CA ILE A 29 8.22 3.41 -8.12
C ILE A 29 8.91 2.05 -7.96
N TRP A 30 8.17 0.97 -8.17
CA TRP A 30 8.74 -0.37 -8.24
C TRP A 30 9.13 -0.69 -9.69
N GLU A 31 10.40 -0.99 -9.92
CA GLU A 31 10.94 -1.39 -11.22
C GLU A 31 11.45 -2.82 -11.16
N TYR A 32 11.19 -3.62 -12.19
CA TYR A 32 11.69 -4.99 -12.27
C TYR A 32 12.99 -5.05 -13.04
N HIS A 33 14.03 -5.61 -12.42
CA HIS A 33 15.34 -5.85 -13.05
C HIS A 33 15.68 -7.34 -13.00
N ALA A 34 15.82 -8.00 -14.14
CA ALA A 34 16.00 -9.46 -14.20
C ALA A 34 17.30 -9.94 -13.53
N ASP A 35 18.36 -9.14 -13.65
CA ASP A 35 19.72 -9.37 -13.18
C ASP A 35 20.01 -8.80 -11.79
N ALA A 36 19.08 -8.04 -11.21
CA ALA A 36 19.28 -7.44 -9.89
C ALA A 36 19.31 -8.45 -8.74
N GLY A 37 20.12 -8.12 -7.74
CA GLY A 37 20.32 -8.88 -6.50
C GLY A 37 21.29 -10.05 -6.64
N THR A 38 21.82 -10.52 -5.50
CA THR A 38 22.56 -11.79 -5.48
C THR A 38 21.60 -12.99 -5.56
N PRO A 39 22.07 -14.21 -5.87
CA PRO A 39 21.23 -15.40 -5.79
C PRO A 39 20.54 -15.57 -4.43
N GLU A 40 21.25 -15.21 -3.34
CA GLU A 40 20.74 -15.24 -1.97
C GLU A 40 19.61 -14.22 -1.77
N ASP A 41 19.73 -13.02 -2.34
CA ASP A 41 18.67 -12.00 -2.28
C ASP A 41 17.41 -12.48 -2.97
N ARG A 42 17.55 -13.04 -4.16
CA ARG A 42 16.42 -13.60 -4.90
C ARG A 42 15.76 -14.74 -4.13
N ALA A 43 16.56 -15.63 -3.54
CA ALA A 43 16.04 -16.72 -2.71
C ALA A 43 15.28 -16.18 -1.47
N ALA A 44 15.79 -15.13 -0.82
CA ALA A 44 15.12 -14.52 0.32
C ALA A 44 13.79 -13.85 -0.08
N VAL A 45 13.73 -13.21 -1.24
CA VAL A 45 12.49 -12.65 -1.81
C VAL A 45 11.46 -13.76 -2.10
N GLU A 46 11.87 -14.86 -2.73
CA GLU A 46 10.95 -15.98 -2.96
C GLU A 46 10.49 -16.64 -1.66
N ALA A 47 11.38 -16.77 -0.67
CA ALA A 47 11.02 -17.28 0.66
C ALA A 47 9.99 -16.37 1.35
N ALA A 48 10.15 -15.05 1.25
CA ALA A 48 9.19 -14.08 1.76
C ALA A 48 7.82 -14.22 1.06
N ARG A 49 7.80 -14.39 -0.27
CA ARG A 49 6.56 -14.64 -1.02
C ARG A 49 5.88 -15.95 -0.61
N LEU A 50 6.66 -17.03 -0.44
CA LEU A 50 6.13 -18.32 -0.02
C LEU A 50 5.58 -18.26 1.40
N ASN A 51 6.28 -17.56 2.31
CA ASN A 51 5.79 -17.34 3.66
C ASN A 51 4.46 -16.59 3.66
N PHE A 52 4.36 -15.50 2.90
CA PHE A 52 3.10 -14.78 2.72
C PHE A 52 2.01 -15.70 2.17
N TYR A 53 2.30 -16.45 1.11
CA TYR A 53 1.34 -17.38 0.51
C TYR A 53 0.79 -18.38 1.55
N ASN A 54 1.65 -18.96 2.38
CA ASN A 54 1.22 -19.94 3.39
C ASN A 54 0.37 -19.32 4.51
N HIS A 55 0.61 -18.05 4.85
CA HIS A 55 -0.07 -17.36 5.95
C HIS A 55 -1.11 -16.31 5.50
N ARG A 56 -1.41 -16.21 4.20
CA ARG A 56 -2.26 -15.17 3.60
C ARG A 56 -3.67 -15.05 4.18
N PHE A 57 -4.19 -16.12 4.77
CA PHE A 57 -5.50 -16.12 5.43
C PHE A 57 -5.45 -15.63 6.89
N GLN A 58 -4.26 -15.61 7.48
CA GLN A 58 -4.00 -15.11 8.84
C GLN A 58 -3.51 -13.66 8.80
N VAL A 59 -2.69 -13.30 7.81
CA VAL A 59 -2.14 -11.96 7.61
C VAL A 59 -2.49 -11.48 6.20
N LYS A 60 -3.32 -10.44 6.10
CA LYS A 60 -3.87 -9.97 4.81
C LYS A 60 -2.94 -9.06 3.99
N PRO A 61 -2.17 -8.12 4.58
CA PRO A 61 -1.22 -7.31 3.80
C PRO A 61 0.20 -7.89 3.79
N SER A 62 0.95 -7.60 2.72
CA SER A 62 2.33 -8.08 2.51
C SER A 62 3.35 -7.51 3.53
N SER A 63 2.89 -6.62 4.41
CA SER A 63 3.68 -5.96 5.45
C SER A 63 4.93 -5.30 4.89
N ASP A 64 4.92 -4.85 3.63
CA ASP A 64 6.02 -4.04 3.10
C ASP A 64 7.39 -4.75 3.16
N LEU A 65 7.39 -6.09 3.18
CA LEU A 65 8.56 -6.88 3.55
C LEU A 65 9.71 -6.74 2.54
N LEU A 66 9.40 -6.70 1.24
CA LEU A 66 10.40 -6.52 0.19
C LEU A 66 11.16 -5.19 0.32
N TRP A 67 10.43 -4.10 0.57
CA TRP A 67 11.04 -2.79 0.80
C TRP A 67 11.91 -2.79 2.05
N ARG A 68 11.40 -3.32 3.17
CA ARG A 68 12.17 -3.42 4.43
C ARG A 68 13.46 -4.22 4.24
N MET A 69 13.42 -5.35 3.53
CA MET A 69 14.61 -6.15 3.25
C MET A 69 15.67 -5.37 2.46
N GLN A 70 15.27 -4.62 1.43
CA GLN A 70 16.19 -3.82 0.62
C GLN A 70 16.83 -2.70 1.44
N PHE A 71 16.03 -1.88 2.11
CA PHE A 71 16.52 -0.71 2.83
C PHE A 71 17.41 -1.06 4.02
N LEU A 72 17.05 -2.10 4.77
CA LEU A 72 17.84 -2.54 5.91
C LEU A 72 19.18 -3.15 5.44
N LYS A 73 19.18 -3.85 4.30
CA LYS A 73 20.40 -4.40 3.71
C LYS A 73 21.34 -3.29 3.21
N GLU A 74 20.84 -2.34 2.43
CA GLU A 74 21.62 -1.22 1.89
C GLU A 74 22.32 -0.42 3.00
N LYS A 75 21.63 -0.20 4.12
CA LYS A 75 22.16 0.52 5.28
C LYS A 75 22.97 -0.35 6.24
N ASN A 76 23.18 -1.64 5.92
CA ASN A 76 23.81 -2.62 6.81
C ASN A 76 23.22 -2.58 8.23
N PHE A 77 21.91 -2.38 8.33
CA PHE A 77 21.25 -2.14 9.60
C PHE A 77 21.31 -3.37 10.49
N LYS A 78 21.70 -3.17 11.75
CA LYS A 78 21.64 -4.18 12.80
C LYS A 78 20.89 -3.61 13.98
N GLN A 79 19.82 -4.30 14.41
CA GLN A 79 19.07 -3.88 15.58
C GLN A 79 19.93 -4.13 16.83
N ARG A 80 20.48 -3.05 17.40
CA ARG A 80 21.34 -3.10 18.60
C ARG A 80 20.54 -3.11 19.89
N ILE A 81 19.30 -2.60 19.86
CA ILE A 81 18.45 -2.51 21.03
C ILE A 81 17.65 -3.81 21.16
N GLY A 82 17.87 -4.53 22.26
CA GLY A 82 17.17 -5.78 22.56
C GLY A 82 15.67 -5.59 22.67
N GLY A 83 14.91 -6.60 22.24
CA GLY A 83 13.47 -6.62 22.44
C GLY A 83 13.11 -6.94 23.88
N ILE A 84 12.17 -6.18 24.43
CA ILE A 84 11.58 -6.47 25.74
C ILE A 84 10.27 -7.21 25.50
N LYS A 85 10.12 -8.40 26.11
CA LYS A 85 8.82 -9.06 26.22
C LYS A 85 8.11 -8.51 27.45
N ILE A 86 6.81 -8.24 27.30
CA ILE A 86 5.93 -7.85 28.38
C ILE A 86 5.02 -9.04 28.60
N GLU A 87 5.01 -9.58 29.82
CA GLU A 87 4.16 -10.72 30.19
C GLU A 87 2.72 -10.26 30.42
N ASP A 88 1.78 -11.19 30.31
CA ASP A 88 0.37 -10.90 30.56
C ASP A 88 0.15 -10.41 31.99
N ASN A 89 -0.56 -9.27 32.11
CA ASN A 89 -0.83 -8.54 33.37
C ASN A 89 0.39 -7.83 34.00
N GLU A 90 1.52 -7.76 33.32
CA GLU A 90 2.65 -6.96 33.82
C GLU A 90 2.39 -5.45 33.67
N ARG A 91 2.65 -4.68 34.74
CA ARG A 91 2.57 -3.22 34.69
C ARG A 91 3.70 -2.65 33.84
N ILE A 92 3.36 -1.95 32.76
CA ILE A 92 4.33 -1.30 31.87
C ILE A 92 5.07 -0.20 32.64
N SER A 93 6.38 -0.39 32.84
CA SER A 93 7.24 0.62 33.43
C SER A 93 7.68 1.66 32.39
N TYR A 94 8.01 2.87 32.85
CA TYR A 94 8.54 3.95 32.00
C TYR A 94 9.83 3.53 31.28
N GLU A 95 10.69 2.75 31.93
CA GLU A 95 11.93 2.23 31.35
C GLU A 95 11.65 1.25 30.20
N LYS A 96 10.73 0.29 30.41
CA LYS A 96 10.32 -0.66 29.37
C LYS A 96 9.72 0.03 28.15
N ALA A 97 8.85 1.02 28.38
CA ALA A 97 8.28 1.84 27.33
C ALA A 97 9.37 2.64 26.58
N THR A 98 10.31 3.25 27.31
CA THR A 98 11.40 4.03 26.73
C THR A 98 12.33 3.19 25.86
N ILE A 99 12.71 1.99 26.31
CA ILE A 99 13.56 1.09 25.53
C ILE A 99 12.83 0.62 24.27
N THR A 100 11.54 0.27 24.40
CA THR A 100 10.70 -0.15 23.26
C THR A 100 10.57 0.97 22.24
N LEU A 101 10.32 2.20 22.68
CA LEU A 101 10.24 3.37 21.80
C LEU A 101 11.57 3.65 21.10
N LYS A 102 12.69 3.64 21.84
CA LYS A 102 14.03 3.80 21.25
C LYS A 102 14.33 2.73 20.20
N ARG A 103 13.94 1.48 20.45
CA ARG A 103 14.07 0.36 19.49
C ARG A 103 13.25 0.60 18.24
N ALA A 104 12.00 1.04 18.40
CA ALA A 104 11.09 1.32 17.30
C ALA A 104 11.57 2.50 16.45
N VAL A 105 11.95 3.62 17.08
CA VAL A 105 12.50 4.79 16.39
C VAL A 105 13.78 4.42 15.66
N HIS A 106 14.71 3.71 16.30
CA HIS A 106 15.95 3.25 15.65
C HIS A 106 15.67 2.40 14.39
N PHE A 107 14.64 1.55 14.43
CA PHE A 107 14.21 0.75 13.29
C PHE A 107 13.54 1.58 12.19
N VAL A 108 12.55 2.41 12.54
CA VAL A 108 11.81 3.23 11.57
C VAL A 108 12.73 4.27 10.92
N SER A 109 13.65 4.89 11.66
CA SER A 109 14.65 5.80 11.09
C SER A 109 15.53 5.11 10.04
N ALA A 110 15.87 3.84 10.23
CA ALA A 110 16.61 3.08 9.22
C ALA A 110 15.80 2.82 7.94
N LEU A 111 14.47 2.91 7.99
CA LEU A 111 13.60 2.75 6.84
C LEU A 111 13.35 4.06 6.08
N GLN A 112 13.83 5.21 6.55
CA GLN A 112 13.68 6.48 5.84
C GLN A 112 14.39 6.46 4.48
N ALA A 113 13.72 6.93 3.43
CA ALA A 113 14.29 7.10 2.10
C ALA A 113 15.32 8.25 2.05
N SER A 114 16.13 8.26 0.98
CA SER A 114 17.22 9.25 0.81
C SER A 114 16.74 10.70 0.70
N ASP A 115 15.53 10.92 0.21
CA ASP A 115 14.86 12.22 0.11
C ASP A 115 14.05 12.57 1.38
N GLY A 116 14.11 11.73 2.41
CA GLY A 116 13.52 11.96 3.72
C GLY A 116 12.10 11.43 3.93
N HIS A 117 11.43 10.89 2.91
CA HIS A 117 10.10 10.28 3.10
C HIS A 117 10.20 8.85 3.65
N TRP A 118 9.07 8.29 4.11
CA TRP A 118 8.96 6.87 4.41
C TRP A 118 8.13 6.20 3.32
N PRO A 119 8.75 5.35 2.49
CA PRO A 119 8.01 4.53 1.57
C PRO A 119 7.01 3.69 2.33
N ALA A 120 5.82 3.56 1.77
CA ALA A 120 4.79 2.71 2.33
C ALA A 120 3.98 2.10 1.22
N GLU A 121 3.66 0.83 1.37
CA GLU A 121 2.61 0.20 0.60
C GLU A 121 1.25 0.71 1.10
N ASN A 122 0.54 1.47 0.28
CA ASN A 122 -0.88 1.75 0.51
C ASN A 122 -1.76 0.71 -0.20
N THR A 123 -1.64 -0.55 0.23
CA THR A 123 -2.43 -1.66 -0.31
C THR A 123 -3.53 -2.03 0.66
N GLY A 124 -4.74 -2.07 0.13
CA GLY A 124 -5.95 -2.35 0.91
C GLY A 124 -7.22 -2.12 0.09
N ILE A 125 -7.13 -1.27 -0.93
CA ILE A 125 -8.24 -0.96 -1.83
C ILE A 125 -7.91 -1.55 -3.22
N LEU A 126 -8.17 -2.85 -3.39
CA LEU A 126 -7.98 -3.53 -4.68
C LEU A 126 -9.02 -3.13 -5.74
N PHE A 127 -9.83 -2.11 -5.45
CA PHE A 127 -10.72 -1.49 -6.43
C PHE A 127 -9.96 -0.62 -7.45
N PHE A 128 -8.71 -0.20 -7.21
CA PHE A 128 -7.99 0.62 -8.19
C PHE A 128 -7.42 -0.19 -9.37
N LEU A 129 -6.98 -1.42 -9.10
CA LEU A 129 -6.30 -2.22 -10.11
C LEU A 129 -7.22 -2.68 -11.27
N PRO A 130 -8.44 -3.22 -11.01
CA PRO A 130 -9.33 -3.62 -12.09
C PRO A 130 -9.69 -2.48 -13.07
N PRO A 131 -10.17 -1.30 -12.64
CA PRO A 131 -10.47 -0.21 -13.58
C PRO A 131 -9.22 0.29 -14.31
N LEU A 132 -8.05 0.31 -13.67
CA LEU A 132 -6.80 0.64 -14.37
C LEU A 132 -6.49 -0.35 -15.50
N VAL A 133 -6.61 -1.66 -15.24
CA VAL A 133 -6.43 -2.71 -16.26
C VAL A 133 -7.46 -2.56 -17.39
N MET A 134 -8.72 -2.24 -17.07
CA MET A 134 -9.77 -2.04 -18.08
C MET A 134 -9.49 -0.83 -18.96
N CYS A 135 -9.13 0.32 -18.37
CA CYS A 135 -8.78 1.51 -19.12
C CYS A 135 -7.58 1.27 -20.05
N LEU A 136 -6.53 0.60 -19.56
CA LEU A 136 -5.36 0.29 -20.37
C LEU A 136 -5.65 -0.75 -21.47
N TYR A 137 -6.57 -1.69 -21.22
CA TYR A 137 -7.04 -2.62 -22.23
C TYR A 137 -7.84 -1.90 -23.33
N ILE A 138 -8.82 -1.09 -22.96
CA ILE A 138 -9.67 -0.33 -23.90
C ILE A 138 -8.84 0.63 -24.75
N THR A 139 -7.85 1.29 -24.14
CA THR A 139 -6.97 2.23 -24.85
C THR A 139 -5.85 1.53 -25.64
N GLY A 140 -5.69 0.21 -25.54
CA GLY A 140 -4.65 -0.54 -26.25
C GLY A 140 -3.23 -0.42 -25.68
N HIS A 141 -3.07 0.13 -24.47
CA HIS A 141 -1.76 0.37 -23.83
C HIS A 141 -1.37 -0.67 -22.79
N LEU A 142 -2.18 -1.71 -22.58
CA LEU A 142 -1.99 -2.70 -21.51
C LEU A 142 -0.58 -3.32 -21.52
N ASN A 143 -0.12 -3.81 -22.67
CA ASN A 143 1.18 -4.46 -22.79
C ASN A 143 2.35 -3.47 -22.87
N THR A 144 2.06 -2.19 -23.14
CA THR A 144 3.06 -1.12 -23.15
C THR A 144 3.39 -0.68 -21.73
N ILE A 145 2.39 -0.62 -20.86
CA ILE A 145 2.55 -0.18 -19.46
C ILE A 145 2.90 -1.34 -18.53
N PHE A 146 2.25 -2.49 -18.68
CA PHE A 146 2.51 -3.65 -17.83
C PHE A 146 3.34 -4.72 -18.53
N SER A 147 4.57 -4.90 -18.05
CA SER A 147 5.42 -6.04 -18.44
C SER A 147 4.80 -7.39 -18.03
N ASP A 148 5.40 -8.49 -18.49
CA ASP A 148 4.99 -9.84 -18.05
C ASP A 148 5.09 -10.00 -16.52
N GLU A 149 6.08 -9.36 -15.91
CA GLU A 149 6.39 -9.43 -14.48
C GLU A 149 5.36 -8.68 -13.66
N HIS A 150 4.95 -7.48 -14.13
CA HIS A 150 3.81 -6.78 -13.54
C HIS A 150 2.56 -7.67 -13.57
N ARG A 151 2.28 -8.33 -14.70
CA ARG A 151 1.12 -9.22 -14.85
C ARG A 151 1.18 -10.44 -13.94
N LYS A 152 2.36 -11.06 -13.80
CA LYS A 152 2.59 -12.16 -12.85
C LYS A 152 2.28 -11.72 -11.42
N GLU A 153 2.80 -10.58 -10.97
CA GLU A 153 2.52 -10.05 -9.62
C GLU A 153 1.05 -9.69 -9.44
N MET A 154 0.43 -8.99 -10.39
CA MET A 154 -0.99 -8.63 -10.32
C MET A 154 -1.89 -9.85 -10.19
N LEU A 155 -1.60 -10.91 -10.95
CA LEU A 155 -2.32 -12.18 -10.83
C LEU A 155 -2.06 -12.82 -9.47
N GLN A 156 -0.80 -12.94 -9.04
CA GLN A 156 -0.43 -13.53 -7.75
C GLN A 156 -1.13 -12.83 -6.59
N GLN A 157 -1.09 -11.49 -6.53
CA GLN A 157 -1.77 -10.70 -5.50
C GLN A 157 -3.28 -10.95 -5.48
N ARG A 158 -3.92 -10.95 -6.67
CA ARG A 158 -5.35 -11.27 -6.79
C ARG A 158 -5.67 -12.67 -6.27
N TRP A 159 -4.86 -13.66 -6.63
CA TRP A 159 -5.02 -15.04 -6.17
C TRP A 159 -4.81 -15.17 -4.66
N TRP A 160 -3.79 -14.51 -4.10
CA TRP A 160 -3.45 -14.58 -2.68
C TRP A 160 -4.57 -14.02 -1.81
N MET A 161 -5.23 -12.95 -2.25
CA MET A 161 -6.28 -12.29 -1.48
C MET A 161 -7.67 -12.97 -1.63
N GLY A 162 -7.80 -14.03 -2.45
CA GLY A 162 -8.98 -14.89 -2.49
C GLY A 162 -10.27 -14.22 -2.94
N ILE A 163 -10.18 -13.24 -3.85
CA ILE A 163 -11.30 -12.34 -4.14
C ILE A 163 -12.19 -12.84 -5.27
N THR A 164 -13.47 -12.99 -4.97
CA THR A 164 -14.57 -13.09 -5.95
C THR A 164 -15.22 -11.71 -6.06
N HIS A 165 -14.72 -10.82 -6.91
CA HIS A 165 -15.32 -9.48 -7.04
C HIS A 165 -16.65 -9.56 -7.79
N ARG A 166 -17.76 -9.28 -7.10
CA ARG A 166 -19.05 -8.91 -7.69
C ARG A 166 -19.23 -7.39 -7.59
N GLY A 167 -18.58 -6.63 -8.47
CA GLY A 167 -18.74 -5.18 -8.57
C GLY A 167 -19.20 -4.75 -9.96
N THR A 168 -19.84 -3.58 -10.08
CA THR A 168 -20.40 -2.94 -11.28
C THR A 168 -19.38 -2.61 -12.40
N GLN A 169 -18.14 -3.06 -12.31
CA GLN A 169 -17.08 -2.81 -13.29
C GLN A 169 -17.31 -3.53 -14.63
N HIS A 170 -18.25 -4.46 -14.70
CA HIS A 170 -18.48 -5.29 -15.88
C HIS A 170 -19.17 -4.55 -17.05
N HIS A 171 -19.89 -3.44 -16.79
CA HIS A 171 -20.57 -2.66 -17.84
C HIS A 171 -19.58 -1.97 -18.79
N ILE A 172 -18.45 -1.48 -18.26
CA ILE A 172 -17.40 -0.79 -19.02
C ILE A 172 -16.75 -1.72 -20.05
N LEU A 173 -16.64 -3.01 -19.74
CA LEU A 173 -16.10 -4.03 -20.64
C LEU A 173 -17.13 -4.61 -21.63
N GLY A 174 -18.37 -4.10 -21.63
CA GLY A 174 -19.47 -4.63 -22.44
C GLY A 174 -19.97 -6.01 -21.99
N LEU A 175 -19.61 -6.44 -20.77
CA LEU A 175 -20.03 -7.73 -20.22
C LEU A 175 -21.43 -7.68 -19.59
N PHE A 176 -21.93 -6.48 -19.28
CA PHE A 176 -23.29 -6.24 -18.77
C PHE A 176 -23.89 -5.01 -19.44
N ASP A 177 -25.20 -5.00 -19.61
CA ASP A 177 -25.94 -3.88 -20.17
C ASP A 177 -25.93 -2.67 -19.21
N TRP A 178 -25.80 -1.46 -19.75
CA TRP A 178 -25.75 -0.20 -19.02
C TRP A 178 -27.07 0.15 -18.33
N VAL A 179 -28.18 -0.47 -18.73
CA VAL A 179 -29.52 -0.29 -18.15
C VAL A 179 -29.55 -0.61 -16.64
N GLY A 180 -28.59 -1.41 -16.13
CA GLY A 180 -28.47 -1.72 -14.71
C GLY A 180 -27.76 -0.66 -13.84
N CYS A 181 -27.26 0.43 -14.44
CA CYS A 181 -26.58 1.51 -13.72
C CYS A 181 -27.50 2.73 -13.59
N ASN A 182 -27.58 3.30 -12.38
CA ASN A 182 -28.20 4.61 -12.20
C ASN A 182 -27.43 5.65 -13.05
N PRO A 183 -28.11 6.42 -13.90
CA PRO A 183 -27.45 7.39 -14.76
C PRO A 183 -26.81 8.49 -13.92
N MET A 184 -25.61 8.90 -14.34
CA MET A 184 -24.93 10.09 -13.82
C MET A 184 -24.95 11.16 -14.93
N PRO A 185 -26.08 11.89 -15.09
CA PRO A 185 -26.24 12.87 -16.17
C PRO A 185 -25.19 13.98 -16.07
N PRO A 186 -24.46 14.30 -17.16
CA PRO A 186 -23.49 15.41 -17.17
C PRO A 186 -24.15 16.77 -16.89
N GLU A 187 -25.46 16.89 -17.04
CA GLU A 187 -26.25 18.10 -16.78
C GLU A 187 -26.17 18.55 -15.31
N PHE A 188 -25.82 17.66 -14.36
CA PHE A 188 -25.60 18.05 -12.96
C PHE A 188 -24.51 19.11 -12.79
N TRP A 189 -23.55 19.19 -13.71
CA TRP A 189 -22.48 20.20 -13.71
C TRP A 189 -22.95 21.59 -14.14
N ILE A 190 -24.15 21.73 -14.71
CA ILE A 190 -24.72 23.00 -15.18
C ILE A 190 -25.58 23.65 -14.08
N LEU A 191 -25.94 22.88 -13.04
CA LEU A 191 -26.78 23.38 -11.95
C LEU A 191 -26.10 24.54 -11.20
N PRO A 192 -26.87 25.46 -10.62
CA PRO A 192 -26.29 26.47 -9.76
C PRO A 192 -25.57 25.85 -8.55
N PRO A 193 -24.38 26.33 -8.14
CA PRO A 193 -23.60 25.77 -7.02
C PRO A 193 -24.27 25.82 -5.65
N PHE A 194 -25.44 26.45 -5.50
CA PHE A 194 -26.19 26.50 -4.24
C PHE A 194 -27.19 25.34 -4.09
N LEU A 195 -27.41 24.54 -5.14
CA LEU A 195 -28.31 23.38 -5.05
C LEU A 195 -27.59 22.19 -4.42
N HIS A 196 -28.22 21.53 -3.44
CA HIS A 196 -27.64 20.38 -2.70
C HIS A 196 -27.19 19.19 -3.57
N ILE A 197 -27.62 19.13 -4.82
CA ILE A 197 -27.25 18.08 -5.79
C ILE A 197 -26.10 18.51 -6.73
N HIS A 198 -25.59 19.73 -6.56
CA HIS A 198 -24.48 20.22 -7.37
C HIS A 198 -23.17 19.53 -6.94
N PRO A 199 -22.39 18.95 -7.88
CA PRO A 199 -21.19 18.17 -7.56
C PRO A 199 -20.14 18.91 -6.71
N ALA A 200 -20.10 20.25 -6.77
CA ALA A 200 -19.14 21.04 -5.98
C ALA A 200 -19.48 21.23 -4.50
N LEU A 201 -20.70 20.87 -4.04
CA LEU A 201 -21.11 21.03 -2.64
C LEU A 201 -20.89 19.77 -1.78
N ASP A 202 -20.66 18.61 -2.39
CA ASP A 202 -20.60 17.32 -1.68
C ASP A 202 -19.41 17.23 -0.71
N ASP A 203 -18.34 18.00 -0.94
CA ASP A 203 -17.13 18.03 -0.09
C ASP A 203 -17.14 19.13 0.99
N MET A 204 -18.14 20.02 1.02
CA MET A 204 -18.11 21.28 1.80
C MET A 204 -19.01 21.30 3.04
N ASN A 205 -19.75 20.22 3.34
CA ASN A 205 -20.47 20.10 4.60
C ASN A 205 -19.60 19.40 5.65
N PRO A 206 -19.15 20.07 6.73
CA PRO A 206 -18.55 19.37 7.85
C PRO A 206 -19.59 18.38 8.39
N MET A 207 -19.21 17.11 8.53
CA MET A 207 -20.04 16.15 9.26
C MET A 207 -20.41 16.76 10.63
N PRO A 208 -21.67 16.63 11.10
CA PRO A 208 -22.01 17.04 12.45
C PRO A 208 -21.06 16.33 13.42
N GLN A 209 -20.28 17.11 14.19
CA GLN A 209 -19.53 16.56 15.31
C GLN A 209 -20.54 16.13 16.37
N GLU A 210 -21.06 14.91 16.26
CA GLU A 210 -21.66 14.26 17.42
C GLU A 210 -20.56 14.07 18.46
N SER A 211 -20.66 14.83 19.55
CA SER A 211 -19.81 14.69 20.72
C SER A 211 -20.10 13.37 21.43
N HIS A 212 -19.61 12.26 20.88
CA HIS A 212 -19.50 11.02 21.63
C HIS A 212 -18.33 11.17 22.59
N GLN A 213 -18.66 11.38 23.87
CA GLN A 213 -17.69 11.20 24.95
C GLN A 213 -17.08 9.81 24.81
N LEU A 214 -15.77 9.78 24.56
CA LEU A 214 -14.98 8.56 24.51
C LEU A 214 -14.94 7.93 25.91
N GLU A 215 -15.88 7.05 26.22
CA GLU A 215 -15.67 6.03 27.25
C GLU A 215 -14.52 5.13 26.76
N VAL A 216 -13.38 5.21 27.44
CA VAL A 216 -12.24 4.31 27.25
C VAL A 216 -12.67 2.91 27.70
N ARG A 217 -13.22 2.12 26.78
CA ARG A 217 -13.35 0.68 26.97
C ARG A 217 -12.03 0.02 26.59
N HIS A 218 -11.42 -0.63 27.58
CA HIS A 218 -10.23 -1.45 27.42
C HIS A 218 -10.39 -2.46 26.27
N ILE A 219 -9.60 -2.29 25.20
CA ILE A 219 -9.41 -3.32 24.18
C ILE A 219 -8.27 -4.21 24.67
N SER A 220 -8.60 -5.22 25.48
CA SER A 220 -7.77 -6.40 25.64
C SER A 220 -8.36 -7.52 24.78
N SER A 221 -7.49 -8.28 24.12
CA SER A 221 -7.79 -9.48 23.30
C SER A 221 -7.94 -9.24 21.78
N SER A 222 -6.82 -9.30 21.06
CA SER A 222 -6.74 -9.90 19.70
C SER A 222 -5.33 -9.93 19.10
N TYR A 223 -4.31 -9.33 19.72
CA TYR A 223 -2.92 -9.36 19.22
C TYR A 223 -2.03 -10.49 19.77
N GLN A 224 -2.61 -11.55 20.35
CA GLN A 224 -1.82 -12.66 20.92
C GLN A 224 -1.55 -13.84 19.98
N SER A 225 -2.03 -13.88 18.73
CA SER A 225 -1.91 -15.10 17.92
C SER A 225 -0.73 -15.17 16.91
N VAL A 226 0.16 -14.17 16.83
CA VAL A 226 1.26 -14.19 15.83
C VAL A 226 2.66 -14.34 16.46
N ALA A 227 2.76 -14.49 17.79
CA ALA A 227 4.05 -14.67 18.47
C ALA A 227 4.44 -16.13 18.79
N ALA A 228 3.74 -17.12 18.22
CA ALA A 228 4.02 -18.53 18.47
C ALA A 228 3.93 -19.38 17.19
N SER A 229 4.99 -19.37 16.40
CA SER A 229 5.43 -20.52 15.58
C SER A 229 6.84 -20.26 15.03
N ASN A 230 7.82 -20.87 15.70
CA ASN A 230 9.20 -21.23 15.31
C ASN A 230 9.95 -20.37 14.30
#